data_AF-A0A355BDN1-F1
#
_entry.id   AF-A0A355BDN1-F1
#
_cell.length_a   1.000
_cell.length_b   1.000
_cell.length_c   1.000
_cell.angle_alpha   90.00
_cell.angle_beta   90.00
_cell.angle_gamma   90.00
#
_symmetry.space_group_name_H-M   'P 1'
#
loop_
_entity.id
_entity.type
_entity.pdbx_description
1 polymer ?
#
loop_
_entity_poly.entity_id
_entity_poly.type
_entity_poly.pdbx_seq_one_letter_code
_entity_poly.pdbx_strand_id
1 'polypeptide(L)'
;LDIFGDLDKSKLRLSKPISGIPPKSFSNAENESKSIIRKLKPVSGTNPDAKTNLIDNNLIAGCVIMHDRFGKGEVLSIEGVGADKKAEIRFDVGGIKKLLLRFAKLEIIAQKN
;
A
#
# COMPACT_ATOMS: atom_id res chain seq x y z
N LEU A 1 -26.55 50.34 -19.96
CA LEU A 1 -26.11 50.88 -18.65
C LEU A 1 -25.73 49.68 -17.83
N ASP A 2 -24.43 49.48 -17.60
CA ASP A 2 -23.92 48.24 -16.99
C ASP A 2 -24.24 48.22 -15.49
N ILE A 3 -24.92 47.17 -15.03
CA ILE A 3 -25.57 47.10 -13.70
C ILE A 3 -24.55 46.81 -12.58
N PHE A 4 -23.35 46.38 -12.93
CA PHE A 4 -22.28 46.08 -11.99
C PHE A 4 -21.08 46.95 -12.36
N GLY A 5 -21.01 48.14 -11.77
CA GLY A 5 -19.91 49.08 -11.98
C GLY A 5 -18.53 48.49 -11.66
N ASP A 6 -17.48 49.22 -12.04
CA ASP A 6 -16.08 48.77 -11.92
C ASP A 6 -15.74 48.25 -10.51
N LEU A 7 -15.27 47.00 -10.46
CA LEU A 7 -14.89 46.33 -9.21
C LEU A 7 -13.67 47.02 -8.58
N ASP A 8 -13.82 47.51 -7.36
CA ASP A 8 -12.75 48.20 -6.61
C ASP A 8 -11.62 47.21 -6.24
N LYS A 9 -10.50 47.34 -6.97
CA LYS A 9 -9.32 46.48 -6.86
C LYS A 9 -8.32 46.95 -5.79
N SER A 10 -8.63 48.01 -5.04
CA SER A 10 -7.73 48.60 -4.04
C SER A 10 -7.30 47.63 -2.92
N LYS A 11 -8.13 46.64 -2.57
CA LYS A 11 -7.81 45.60 -1.58
C LYS A 11 -7.21 44.31 -2.18
N LEU A 12 -7.07 44.22 -3.50
CA LEU A 12 -6.55 43.03 -4.15
C LEU A 12 -5.03 42.98 -4.05
N ARG A 13 -4.49 41.83 -3.64
CA ARG A 13 -3.04 41.60 -3.60
C ARG A 13 -2.50 41.47 -5.02
N LEU A 14 -1.62 42.39 -5.43
CA LEU A 14 -1.04 42.44 -6.77
C LEU A 14 0.32 41.73 -6.91
N SER A 15 0.96 41.35 -5.80
CA SER A 15 2.28 40.69 -5.82
C SER A 15 2.41 39.57 -4.78
N LYS A 16 3.31 38.63 -5.08
CA LYS A 16 3.65 37.51 -4.19
C LYS A 16 4.42 38.04 -2.96
N PRO A 17 4.19 37.50 -1.76
CA PRO A 17 4.96 37.87 -0.58
C PRO A 17 6.44 37.51 -0.78
N ILE A 18 7.33 38.37 -0.30
CA ILE A 18 8.77 38.13 -0.32
C ILE A 18 9.08 37.21 0.87
N SER A 19 9.79 36.10 0.63
CA SER A 19 10.21 35.24 1.73
C SER A 19 11.19 35.99 2.63
N GLY A 20 10.79 36.20 3.89
CA GLY A 20 11.69 36.73 4.91
C GLY A 20 12.80 35.74 5.25
N ILE A 21 13.85 36.25 5.89
CA ILE A 21 14.92 35.43 6.45
C ILE A 21 14.34 34.75 7.70
N PRO A 22 14.35 33.40 7.79
CA PRO A 22 13.87 32.71 8.98
C PRO A 22 14.68 33.16 10.20
N PRO A 23 14.05 33.28 11.38
CA PRO A 23 14.77 33.63 12.59
C PRO A 23 15.91 32.64 12.79
N LYS A 24 17.11 33.18 13.09
CA LYS A 24 18.24 32.35 13.49
C LYS A 24 17.80 31.60 14.74
N SER A 25 17.69 30.27 14.64
CA SER A 25 17.45 29.41 15.81
C SER A 25 18.36 29.89 16.93
N PHE A 26 17.80 30.09 18.12
CA PHE A 26 18.51 30.57 19.30
C PHE A 26 19.56 29.53 19.72
N SER A 27 20.66 29.43 18.99
CA SER A 27 21.86 28.72 19.41
C SER A 27 22.69 29.69 20.23
N ASN A 28 22.26 29.95 21.46
CA ASN A 28 23.19 30.43 22.47
C ASN A 28 23.53 29.24 23.36
N ALA A 29 24.81 28.87 23.25
CA ALA A 29 25.68 28.09 24.12
C ALA A 29 25.09 27.11 25.17
N GLU A 30 25.75 25.96 25.21
CA GLU A 30 25.91 25.03 26.34
C GLU A 30 25.01 23.78 26.39
N ASN A 31 25.67 22.69 26.02
CA ASN A 31 25.62 21.36 26.62
C ASN A 31 24.38 20.48 26.43
N GLU A 32 24.67 19.37 25.74
CA GLU A 32 24.24 18.02 26.11
C GLU A 32 22.74 17.75 26.23
N SER A 33 22.06 17.84 25.10
CA SER A 33 21.25 16.70 24.72
C SER A 33 21.42 16.44 23.23
N LYS A 34 22.59 15.94 22.83
CA LYS A 34 22.62 14.93 21.76
C LYS A 34 21.81 13.78 22.32
N SER A 35 20.50 13.89 22.13
CA SER A 35 19.51 12.87 22.40
C SER A 35 20.18 11.52 22.22
N ILE A 36 20.19 10.71 23.28
CA ILE A 36 20.73 9.34 23.29
C ILE A 36 19.79 8.51 22.39
N ILE A 37 19.76 8.83 21.10
CA ILE A 37 19.05 8.08 20.09
C ILE A 37 20.04 7.00 19.72
N ARG A 38 19.93 5.87 20.41
CA ARG A 38 20.60 4.65 19.96
C ARG A 38 20.15 4.43 18.53
N LYS A 39 21.10 4.47 17.57
CA LYS A 39 20.82 4.18 16.17
C LYS A 39 20.14 2.82 16.11
N LEU A 40 18.90 2.76 15.64
CA LEU A 40 18.22 1.49 15.43
C LEU A 40 19.01 0.72 14.37
N LYS A 41 19.28 -0.57 14.63
CA LYS A 41 19.87 -1.43 13.61
C LYS A 41 18.92 -1.49 12.42
N PRO A 42 19.41 -1.34 11.18
CA PRO A 42 18.56 -1.51 10.01
C PRO A 42 18.02 -2.93 10.02
N VAL A 43 16.69 -3.07 10.01
CA VAL A 43 16.05 -4.37 9.89
C VAL A 43 15.99 -4.73 8.41
N SER A 44 17.11 -5.18 7.88
CA SER A 44 17.17 -5.85 6.59
C SER A 44 16.54 -7.24 6.75
N GLY A 45 15.21 -7.35 6.61
CA GLY A 45 14.56 -8.66 6.49
C GLY A 45 13.21 -8.85 7.18
N THR A 46 12.67 -7.87 7.92
CA THR A 46 11.28 -8.00 8.38
C THR A 46 10.36 -7.42 7.31
N ASN A 47 9.91 -8.28 6.41
CA ASN A 47 8.71 -8.00 5.65
C ASN A 47 7.57 -7.88 6.69
N PRO A 48 6.89 -6.72 6.85
CA PRO A 48 5.81 -6.56 7.84
C PRO A 48 4.61 -7.49 7.56
N ASP A 49 4.65 -8.19 6.43
CA ASP A 49 3.66 -9.13 5.90
C ASP A 49 3.82 -10.58 6.41
N ALA A 50 4.79 -10.85 7.30
CA ALA A 50 5.15 -12.22 7.69
C ALA A 50 4.06 -12.99 8.47
N LYS A 51 2.98 -12.34 8.92
CA LYS A 51 1.95 -12.99 9.74
C LYS A 51 0.70 -13.45 8.98
N THR A 52 0.55 -13.15 7.69
CA THR A 52 -0.64 -13.53 6.90
C THR A 52 -0.35 -14.51 5.76
N ASN A 53 0.93 -14.73 5.41
CA ASN A 53 1.34 -15.50 4.22
C ASN A 53 1.63 -16.99 4.50
N LEU A 54 0.96 -17.62 5.47
CA LEU A 54 1.12 -19.06 5.72
C LEU A 54 0.54 -19.94 4.60
N ILE A 55 -0.34 -19.38 3.77
CA ILE A 55 -1.09 -20.09 2.73
C ILE A 55 -0.40 -19.99 1.35
N ASP A 56 0.35 -18.91 1.11
CA ASP A 56 0.93 -18.57 -0.21
C ASP A 56 2.04 -19.52 -0.68
N ASN A 57 2.63 -20.29 0.24
CA ASN A 57 3.75 -21.18 -0.08
C ASN A 57 3.31 -22.60 -0.47
N ASN A 58 2.09 -23.00 -0.13
CA ASN A 58 1.58 -24.35 -0.41
C ASN A 58 0.56 -24.41 -1.54
N LEU A 59 0.22 -23.28 -2.16
CA LEU A 59 -0.69 -23.28 -3.31
C LEU A 59 0.05 -23.74 -4.57
N ILE A 60 -0.38 -24.87 -5.14
CA ILE A 60 0.15 -25.46 -6.38
C ILE A 60 -0.93 -25.34 -7.47
N ALA A 61 -0.51 -25.22 -8.73
CA ALA A 61 -1.43 -25.36 -9.86
C ALA A 61 -2.13 -26.74 -9.83
N GLY A 62 -3.42 -26.79 -10.14
CA GLY A 62 -4.27 -27.97 -10.04
C GLY A 62 -4.93 -28.21 -8.67
N CYS A 63 -4.67 -27.35 -7.68
CA CYS A 63 -5.37 -27.42 -6.39
C CYS A 63 -6.82 -26.95 -6.51
N VAL A 64 -7.70 -27.57 -5.74
CA VAL A 64 -9.10 -27.15 -5.58
C VAL A 64 -9.20 -26.29 -4.32
N ILE A 65 -9.69 -25.07 -4.48
CA ILE A 65 -9.83 -24.07 -3.41
C ILE A 65 -11.29 -23.67 -3.20
N MET A 66 -11.59 -23.16 -2.00
CA MET A 66 -12.82 -22.43 -1.68
C MET A 66 -12.48 -20.98 -1.43
N HIS A 67 -13.25 -20.08 -2.03
CA HIS A 67 -13.23 -18.66 -1.75
C HIS A 67 -14.63 -18.21 -1.34
N ASP A 68 -14.74 -17.35 -0.31
CA ASP A 68 -16.01 -16.84 0.24
C ASP A 68 -17.00 -16.30 -0.82
N ARG A 69 -16.55 -15.36 -1.66
CA ARG A 69 -17.40 -14.77 -2.73
C ARG A 69 -17.52 -15.57 -4.03
N PHE A 70 -16.49 -16.32 -4.41
CA PHE A 70 -16.42 -16.97 -5.73
C PHE A 70 -16.71 -18.47 -5.66
N GLY A 71 -16.79 -19.02 -4.45
CA GLY A 71 -17.04 -20.43 -4.21
C GLY A 71 -15.85 -21.31 -4.55
N LYS A 72 -16.16 -22.52 -5.01
CA LYS A 72 -15.18 -23.55 -5.36
C LYS A 72 -14.52 -23.24 -6.69
N GLY A 73 -13.21 -23.46 -6.79
CA GLY A 73 -12.47 -23.30 -8.04
C GLY A 73 -11.18 -24.11 -8.10
N GLU A 74 -10.68 -24.30 -9.31
CA GLU A 74 -9.42 -24.98 -9.61
C GLU A 74 -8.35 -23.97 -10.04
N VAL A 75 -7.17 -24.03 -9.43
CA VAL A 75 -6.04 -23.16 -9.78
C VAL A 75 -5.43 -23.62 -11.11
N LEU A 76 -5.42 -22.75 -12.12
CA LEU A 76 -4.82 -23.03 -13.43
C LEU A 76 -3.33 -22.66 -13.46
N SER A 77 -3.01 -21.45 -13.02
CA SER A 77 -1.63 -20.95 -13.02
C SER A 77 -1.38 -20.01 -11.85
N ILE A 78 -0.11 -19.85 -11.49
CA ILE A 78 0.35 -18.89 -10.49
C ILE A 78 1.48 -18.08 -11.12
N GLU A 79 1.36 -16.76 -11.06
CA GLU A 79 2.29 -15.80 -11.66
C GLU A 79 2.70 -14.74 -10.62
N GLY A 80 3.84 -14.09 -10.84
CA GLY A 80 4.36 -13.05 -9.94
C GLY A 80 5.13 -13.59 -8.74
N VAL A 81 5.68 -12.67 -7.95
CA VAL A 81 6.60 -12.98 -6.86
C VAL A 81 6.24 -12.17 -5.62
N GLY A 82 6.38 -12.75 -4.44
CA GLY A 82 6.12 -12.07 -3.17
C GLY A 82 4.68 -11.56 -3.05
N ALA A 83 4.51 -10.29 -2.68
CA ALA A 83 3.22 -9.67 -2.42
C ALA A 83 2.33 -9.49 -3.66
N ASP A 84 2.92 -9.54 -4.86
CA ASP A 84 2.21 -9.40 -6.13
C ASP A 84 1.94 -10.75 -6.79
N LYS A 85 2.07 -11.86 -6.03
CA LYS A 85 1.72 -13.20 -6.50
C LYS A 85 0.21 -13.25 -6.79
N LYS A 86 -0.11 -13.67 -8.01
CA LYS A 86 -1.46 -13.79 -8.55
C LYS A 86 -1.71 -15.24 -8.94
N ALA A 87 -2.95 -15.70 -8.76
CA ALA A 87 -3.40 -16.98 -9.27
C ALA A 87 -4.51 -16.77 -10.29
N GLU A 88 -4.43 -17.50 -11.39
CA GLU A 88 -5.52 -17.69 -12.33
C GLU A 88 -6.32 -18.90 -11.89
N ILE A 89 -7.60 -18.69 -11.54
CA ILE A 89 -8.46 -19.71 -10.94
C ILE A 89 -9.73 -19.81 -11.78
N ARG A 90 -10.11 -21.04 -12.14
CA ARG A 90 -11.39 -21.35 -12.76
C ARG A 90 -12.40 -21.69 -11.68
N PHE A 91 -13.32 -20.77 -11.40
CA PHE A 91 -14.41 -21.00 -10.46
C PHE A 91 -15.57 -21.69 -11.16
N ASP A 92 -16.27 -22.56 -10.42
CA ASP A 92 -17.48 -23.24 -10.89
C ASP A 92 -18.55 -22.21 -11.28
N VAL A 93 -18.63 -21.12 -10.51
CA VAL A 93 -19.53 -19.98 -10.76
C VAL A 93 -18.70 -18.75 -11.14
N GLY A 94 -18.99 -18.15 -12.29
CA GLY A 94 -18.33 -16.93 -12.75
C GLY A 94 -17.05 -17.11 -13.56
N GLY A 95 -16.63 -18.36 -13.81
CA GLY A 95 -15.59 -18.72 -14.76
C GLY A 95 -14.17 -18.40 -14.30
N ILE A 96 -13.29 -18.04 -15.24
CA ILE A 96 -11.88 -17.78 -14.98
C ILE A 96 -11.70 -16.37 -14.39
N LYS A 97 -10.97 -16.27 -13.27
CA LYS A 97 -10.63 -15.01 -12.58
C LYS A 97 -9.16 -14.99 -12.21
N LYS A 98 -8.59 -13.78 -12.11
CA LYS A 98 -7.24 -13.54 -11.60
C LYS A 98 -7.32 -12.85 -10.24
N LEU A 99 -6.74 -13.47 -9.21
CA LEU A 99 -6.78 -12.96 -7.84
C LEU A 99 -5.36 -12.76 -7.32
N LEU A 100 -5.13 -11.63 -6.63
CA LEU A 100 -3.93 -11.39 -5.83
C LEU A 100 -4.02 -12.22 -4.54
N LEU A 101 -3.09 -13.15 -4.34
CA LEU A 101 -3.15 -14.13 -3.24
C LEU A 101 -3.16 -13.46 -1.87
N ARG A 102 -2.42 -12.35 -1.71
CA ARG A 102 -2.38 -11.53 -0.49
C ARG A 102 -3.77 -11.14 0.04
N PHE A 103 -4.76 -10.99 -0.85
CA PHE A 103 -6.12 -10.56 -0.48
C PHE A 103 -7.17 -11.67 -0.60
N ALA A 104 -6.82 -12.80 -1.21
CA ALA A 104 -7.79 -13.77 -1.70
C ALA A 104 -8.34 -14.71 -0.61
N LYS A 105 -7.78 -14.72 0.61
CA LYS A 105 -8.26 -15.54 1.76
C LYS A 105 -8.84 -16.90 1.32
N LEU A 106 -7.99 -17.73 0.72
CA LEU A 106 -8.38 -19.00 0.11
C LEU A 106 -8.23 -20.14 1.12
N GLU A 107 -9.15 -21.09 1.09
CA GLU A 107 -9.02 -22.39 1.76
C GLU A 107 -8.75 -23.49 0.74
N ILE A 108 -7.77 -24.35 1.01
CA ILE A 108 -7.44 -25.48 0.13
C ILE A 108 -8.30 -26.68 0.56
N ILE A 109 -9.14 -27.18 -0.35
CA ILE A 109 -10.03 -28.32 -0.07
C ILE A 109 -9.40 -29.64 -0.52
N ALA A 110 -8.72 -29.63 -1.67
CA ALA A 110 -8.07 -30.80 -2.21
C ALA A 110 -6.80 -30.44 -2.97
N GLN A 111 -5.75 -31.22 -2.76
CA GLN A 111 -4.48 -31.11 -3.46
C GLN A 111 -4.32 -32.36 -4.34
N LYS A 112 -4.13 -32.15 -5.63
CA LYS A 112 -3.75 -33.22 -6.54
C LYS A 112 -2.23 -33.36 -6.45
N ASN A 113 -1.77 -34.49 -5.90
CA ASN A 113 -0.36 -34.86 -5.88
C ASN A 113 0.16 -35.11 -7.30
#